data_AF-A0A3N5K3K3-F1
#
_entry.id   AF-A0A3N5K3K3-F1
#
_cell.length_a   1.000
_cell.length_b   1.000
_cell.length_c   1.000
_cell.angle_alpha   90.00
_cell.angle_beta   90.00
_cell.angle_gamma   90.00
#
_symmetry.space_group_name_H-M   'P 1'
#
loop_
_entity.id
_entity.type
_entity.pdbx_description
1 polymer ?
#
loop_
_entity_poly.entity_id
_entity_poly.type
_entity_poly.pdbx_seq_one_letter_code
_entity_poly.pdbx_strand_id
1 'polypeptide(L)'
;MNTNPLSALRKIILDDDRKKFEELEQTVQKLQTLLAQRNLDKETLINGLAPVIGDVLQKGLVDSKDEMIEVFAPIVAPAIQKQISESQHEIIDALYPVIGKTIRKAVSESMKQLVDKVNQRIDATLKGGLLLKKIKAQVAGVSSAELVIRDAISFRIEQIFLIHKSSGLLIAHVSASEEESTVDEELISGMLTAIKHFVSQAFKASNHDLNEIQYGQHTIILEIANYYYLAFVVSGPVPPEFSREAQKLSERIHSIFYKKLREFNGDVTELVGIQRLLAAPLKEQREKIPQPEAKPTKPYLSYFLLIVALPLALFFVGKRIYHHFDDKKQEQAALLQLDTDPVLSSLRQSVEVDVKKRTIFLQGEAPSIQTVARYDTVLGKMPKIKTVQNRIRFVRPTDKIRRDIDQRMIRFRQVNELFPQFVIEKDQVVIEGIVPTLELKREIAQIIRGIEGVDFVINNMVLSEDEFSRQQQFLYRQILHFETTNWQFSENDTHLLDDVASRLKPFADFTLTIRGYTDDMGSVDENHLLSSRRAKTVEEYLIKKGIPQDHIVIEGLGWDFPIAPNDSEANRQQNRRVTFEITRRR
;
A
#
# COMPACT_ATOMS: atom_id res chain seq x y z
N MET A 1 -46.32 -131.64 67.94
CA MET A 1 -46.33 -130.18 68.14
C MET A 1 -45.23 -129.83 69.11
N ASN A 2 -44.16 -129.20 68.66
CA ASN A 2 -43.33 -128.36 69.53
C ASN A 2 -42.63 -127.34 68.65
N THR A 3 -43.30 -126.19 68.56
CA THR A 3 -42.84 -124.95 67.95
C THR A 3 -41.55 -124.53 68.64
N ASN A 4 -40.41 -124.68 67.97
CA ASN A 4 -39.16 -124.10 68.44
C ASN A 4 -39.36 -122.57 68.53
N PRO A 5 -39.33 -121.94 69.72
CA PRO A 5 -39.65 -120.52 69.92
C PRO A 5 -38.72 -119.56 69.16
N LEU A 6 -37.58 -120.05 68.66
CA LEU A 6 -36.71 -119.30 67.72
C LEU A 6 -37.39 -118.95 66.39
N SER A 7 -38.28 -119.80 65.86
CA SER A 7 -38.95 -119.51 64.58
C SER A 7 -40.02 -118.44 64.70
N ALA A 8 -40.68 -118.35 65.87
CA ALA A 8 -41.64 -117.30 66.18
C ALA A 8 -40.96 -115.95 66.42
N LEU A 9 -39.81 -115.94 67.13
CA LEU A 9 -39.01 -114.72 67.34
C LEU A 9 -38.42 -114.18 66.03
N ARG A 10 -37.95 -115.08 65.15
CA ARG A 10 -37.41 -114.73 63.82
C ARG A 10 -38.48 -114.14 62.89
N LYS A 11 -39.75 -114.54 63.06
CA LYS A 11 -40.87 -114.00 62.27
C LYS A 11 -41.28 -112.61 62.73
N ILE A 12 -41.28 -112.34 64.04
CA ILE A 12 -41.68 -111.03 64.60
C ILE A 12 -40.58 -109.97 64.40
N ILE A 13 -39.29 -110.34 64.53
CA ILE A 13 -38.19 -109.37 64.41
C ILE A 13 -37.92 -108.97 62.95
N LEU A 14 -38.17 -109.86 61.98
CA LEU A 14 -37.84 -109.60 60.57
C LEU A 14 -39.03 -109.17 59.71
N ASP A 15 -40.28 -109.18 60.20
CA ASP A 15 -41.44 -108.86 59.35
C ASP A 15 -41.50 -107.38 58.92
N ASP A 16 -41.13 -106.45 59.80
CA ASP A 16 -41.11 -105.01 59.45
C ASP A 16 -39.96 -104.68 58.50
N ASP A 17 -38.78 -105.27 58.73
CA ASP A 17 -37.64 -105.13 57.82
C ASP A 17 -37.91 -105.82 56.48
N ARG A 18 -38.61 -106.97 56.47
CA ARG A 18 -39.06 -107.63 55.23
C ARG A 18 -40.06 -106.78 54.48
N LYS A 19 -41.05 -106.17 55.14
CA LYS A 19 -42.01 -105.28 54.47
C LYS A 19 -41.33 -104.08 53.85
N LYS A 20 -40.37 -103.46 54.56
CA LYS A 20 -39.56 -102.37 54.00
C LYS A 20 -38.70 -102.85 52.84
N PHE A 21 -38.12 -104.05 52.94
CA PHE A 21 -37.33 -104.61 51.85
C PHE A 21 -38.20 -104.98 50.64
N GLU A 22 -39.41 -105.50 50.85
CA GLU A 22 -40.37 -105.82 49.79
C GLU A 22 -40.93 -104.55 49.13
N GLU A 23 -41.19 -103.48 49.88
CA GLU A 23 -41.56 -102.17 49.32
C GLU A 23 -40.41 -101.54 48.53
N LEU A 24 -39.18 -101.65 49.04
CA LEU A 24 -37.99 -101.15 48.35
C LEU A 24 -37.72 -101.96 47.08
N GLU A 25 -37.85 -103.29 47.16
CA GLU A 25 -37.70 -104.21 46.03
C GLU A 25 -38.79 -103.97 44.98
N GLN A 26 -40.05 -103.74 45.39
CA GLN A 26 -41.11 -103.32 44.46
C GLN A 26 -40.84 -101.96 43.81
N THR A 27 -40.28 -101.00 44.56
CA THR A 27 -39.95 -99.67 44.03
C THR A 27 -38.78 -99.75 43.04
N VAL A 28 -37.74 -100.51 43.38
CA VAL A 28 -36.61 -100.79 42.51
C VAL A 28 -37.07 -101.57 41.28
N GLN A 29 -37.95 -102.56 41.42
CA GLN A 29 -38.52 -103.29 40.30
C GLN A 29 -39.35 -102.37 39.41
N LYS A 30 -40.16 -101.46 39.98
CA LYS A 30 -40.97 -100.48 39.25
C LYS A 30 -40.10 -99.48 38.49
N LEU A 31 -39.03 -98.97 39.12
CA LEU A 31 -38.03 -98.11 38.48
C LEU A 31 -37.24 -98.86 37.40
N GLN A 32 -36.84 -100.10 37.65
CA GLN A 32 -36.20 -100.95 36.65
C GLN A 32 -37.14 -101.27 35.50
N THR A 33 -38.44 -101.41 35.73
CA THR A 33 -39.43 -101.63 34.65
C THR A 33 -39.63 -100.35 33.83
N LEU A 34 -39.65 -99.19 34.46
CA LEU A 34 -39.68 -97.88 33.78
C LEU A 34 -38.40 -97.60 32.99
N LEU A 35 -37.24 -98.04 33.49
CA LEU A 35 -35.94 -97.89 32.82
C LEU A 35 -35.69 -98.99 31.76
N ALA A 36 -36.25 -100.19 31.93
CA ALA A 36 -36.15 -101.31 31.00
C ALA A 36 -37.11 -101.19 29.82
N GLN A 37 -38.14 -100.35 29.91
CA GLN A 37 -38.85 -99.83 28.73
C GLN A 37 -37.90 -98.91 27.95
N ARG A 38 -37.01 -99.53 27.16
CA ARG A 38 -36.18 -98.90 26.12
C ARG A 38 -37.04 -98.35 24.98
N ASN A 39 -37.87 -97.37 25.29
CA ASN A 39 -38.48 -96.42 24.37
C ASN A 39 -39.19 -95.32 25.19
N LEU A 40 -38.47 -94.71 26.13
CA LEU A 40 -38.83 -93.37 26.57
C LEU A 40 -38.59 -92.45 25.37
N ASP A 41 -39.67 -92.20 24.64
CA ASP A 41 -39.70 -91.22 23.58
C ASP A 41 -39.17 -89.88 24.13
N LYS A 42 -38.34 -89.23 23.31
CA LYS A 42 -37.69 -87.96 23.63
C LYS A 42 -38.73 -86.90 24.00
N GLU A 43 -39.90 -86.91 23.37
CA GLU A 43 -41.03 -86.04 23.65
C GLU A 43 -41.62 -86.30 25.04
N THR A 44 -41.80 -87.58 25.42
CA THR A 44 -42.26 -87.97 26.76
C THR A 44 -41.27 -87.54 27.85
N LEU A 45 -39.96 -87.68 27.60
CA LEU A 45 -38.91 -87.25 28.52
C LEU A 45 -38.85 -85.72 28.64
N ILE A 46 -38.95 -85.01 27.51
CA ILE A 46 -38.98 -83.54 27.46
C ILE A 46 -40.24 -83.02 28.15
N ASN A 47 -41.41 -83.57 27.88
CA ASN A 47 -42.67 -83.12 28.48
C ASN A 47 -42.72 -83.40 30.00
N GLY A 48 -42.05 -84.46 30.48
CA GLY A 48 -41.92 -84.74 31.91
C GLY A 48 -40.88 -83.87 32.63
N LEU A 49 -39.75 -83.57 31.99
CA LEU A 49 -38.65 -82.78 32.57
C LEU A 49 -38.81 -81.27 32.38
N ALA A 50 -39.48 -80.81 31.31
CA ALA A 50 -39.66 -79.39 31.01
C ALA A 50 -40.34 -78.60 32.13
N PRO A 51 -41.43 -79.06 32.78
CA PRO A 51 -42.01 -78.32 33.91
C PRO A 51 -41.08 -78.31 35.13
N VAL A 52 -40.30 -79.37 35.35
CA VAL A 52 -39.33 -79.43 36.47
C VAL A 52 -38.15 -78.49 36.22
N ILE A 53 -37.61 -78.45 35.00
CA ILE A 53 -36.55 -77.52 34.59
C ILE A 53 -37.08 -76.09 34.61
N GLY A 54 -38.30 -75.85 34.16
CA GLY A 54 -38.97 -74.55 34.22
C GLY A 54 -39.13 -74.04 35.66
N ASP A 55 -39.62 -74.88 36.57
CA ASP A 55 -39.76 -74.55 38.00
C ASP A 55 -38.39 -74.33 38.68
N VAL A 56 -37.39 -75.14 38.34
CA VAL A 56 -36.01 -75.01 38.86
C VAL A 56 -35.34 -73.74 38.34
N LEU A 57 -35.52 -73.39 37.06
CA LEU A 57 -35.01 -72.16 36.47
C LEU A 57 -35.72 -70.93 37.04
N GLN A 58 -37.05 -70.99 37.22
CA GLN A 58 -37.83 -69.88 37.76
C GLN A 58 -37.54 -69.64 39.25
N LYS A 59 -37.30 -70.69 40.04
CA LYS A 59 -36.82 -70.58 41.43
C LYS A 59 -35.35 -70.17 41.52
N GLY A 60 -34.47 -70.66 40.63
CA GLY A 60 -33.04 -70.33 40.62
C GLY A 60 -32.70 -68.94 40.07
N LEU A 61 -33.55 -68.38 39.20
CA LEU A 61 -33.38 -67.03 38.63
C LEU A 61 -33.48 -65.90 39.66
N VAL A 62 -34.10 -66.15 40.81
CA VAL A 62 -34.28 -65.13 41.86
C VAL A 62 -33.03 -65.00 42.74
N ASP A 63 -32.29 -66.10 42.96
CA ASP A 63 -31.24 -66.14 43.99
C ASP A 63 -29.80 -66.16 43.44
N SER A 64 -29.52 -66.66 42.22
CA SER A 64 -28.14 -66.77 41.71
C SER A 64 -27.99 -66.41 40.22
N LYS A 65 -28.20 -65.12 39.92
CA LYS A 65 -28.04 -64.54 38.58
C LYS A 65 -26.66 -64.79 37.95
N ASP A 66 -25.60 -64.81 38.76
CA ASP A 66 -24.21 -64.96 38.30
C ASP A 66 -23.85 -66.43 38.00
N GLU A 67 -24.35 -67.39 38.78
CA GLU A 67 -24.16 -68.83 38.50
C GLU A 67 -24.88 -69.26 37.22
N MET A 68 -26.06 -68.70 36.96
CA MET A 68 -26.77 -68.91 35.69
C MET A 68 -25.95 -68.40 34.50
N ILE A 69 -25.27 -67.26 34.64
CA ILE A 69 -24.41 -66.74 33.57
C ILE A 69 -23.24 -67.71 33.31
N GLU A 70 -22.61 -68.28 34.34
CA GLU A 70 -21.52 -69.26 34.17
C GLU A 70 -21.98 -70.56 33.49
N VAL A 71 -23.18 -71.04 33.81
CA VAL A 71 -23.71 -72.29 33.24
C VAL A 71 -24.18 -72.09 31.79
N PHE A 72 -24.83 -70.96 31.49
CA PHE A 72 -25.41 -70.72 30.16
C PHE A 72 -24.47 -70.04 29.18
N ALA A 73 -23.53 -69.20 29.62
CA ALA A 73 -22.60 -68.50 28.72
C ALA A 73 -21.83 -69.44 27.77
N PRO A 74 -21.33 -70.62 28.20
CA PRO A 74 -20.65 -71.56 27.32
C PRO A 74 -21.55 -72.19 26.25
N ILE A 75 -22.87 -72.15 26.41
CA ILE A 75 -23.84 -72.71 25.46
C ILE A 75 -24.40 -71.61 24.57
N VAL A 76 -24.79 -70.49 25.18
CA VAL A 76 -25.41 -69.36 24.50
C VAL A 76 -24.40 -68.60 23.66
N ALA A 77 -23.16 -68.37 24.15
CA ALA A 77 -22.19 -67.61 23.37
C ALA A 77 -21.76 -68.32 22.07
N PRO A 78 -21.46 -69.64 22.06
CA PRO A 78 -21.22 -70.36 20.82
C PRO A 78 -22.47 -70.51 19.96
N ALA A 79 -23.66 -70.67 20.56
CA ALA A 79 -24.91 -70.73 19.80
C ALA A 79 -25.21 -69.40 19.09
N ILE A 80 -24.99 -68.26 19.76
CA ILE A 80 -25.12 -66.93 19.16
C ILE A 80 -24.02 -66.71 18.12
N GLN A 81 -22.77 -67.07 18.37
CA GLN A 81 -21.70 -66.97 17.37
C GLN A 81 -21.99 -67.83 16.14
N LYS A 82 -22.44 -69.07 16.35
CA LYS A 82 -22.84 -69.99 15.29
C LYS A 82 -24.04 -69.43 14.51
N GLN A 83 -25.05 -68.94 15.20
CA GLN A 83 -26.20 -68.28 14.59
C GLN A 83 -25.77 -67.05 13.79
N ILE A 84 -24.94 -66.15 14.32
CA ILE A 84 -24.41 -64.98 13.59
C ILE A 84 -23.61 -65.41 12.35
N SER A 85 -22.84 -66.50 12.45
CA SER A 85 -22.06 -67.02 11.32
C SER A 85 -22.94 -67.69 10.24
N GLU A 86 -24.01 -68.37 10.63
CA GLU A 86 -24.95 -69.05 9.72
C GLU A 86 -26.01 -68.09 9.16
N SER A 87 -26.35 -67.01 9.89
CA SER A 87 -27.34 -65.99 9.50
C SER A 87 -26.74 -64.83 8.70
N GLN A 88 -25.53 -64.97 8.14
CA GLN A 88 -24.87 -63.91 7.38
C GLN A 88 -25.79 -63.30 6.31
N HIS A 89 -26.61 -64.12 5.64
CA HIS A 89 -27.58 -63.65 4.63
C HIS A 89 -28.72 -62.80 5.23
N GLU A 90 -29.31 -63.20 6.35
CA GLU A 90 -30.39 -62.42 6.99
C GLU A 90 -29.86 -61.11 7.58
N ILE A 91 -28.63 -61.11 8.11
CA ILE A 91 -27.94 -59.90 8.57
C ILE A 91 -27.64 -58.98 7.37
N ILE A 92 -27.20 -59.54 6.24
CA ILE A 92 -27.00 -58.78 5.01
C ILE A 92 -28.32 -58.17 4.56
N ASP A 93 -29.44 -58.91 4.52
CA ASP A 93 -30.74 -58.41 4.09
C ASP A 93 -31.32 -57.34 5.04
N ALA A 94 -31.14 -57.50 6.36
CA ALA A 94 -31.55 -56.52 7.36
C ALA A 94 -30.70 -55.24 7.29
N LEU A 95 -29.40 -55.37 6.99
CA LEU A 95 -28.48 -54.24 6.89
C LEU A 95 -28.47 -53.61 5.49
N TYR A 96 -28.90 -54.31 4.43
CA TYR A 96 -28.84 -53.82 3.05
C TYR A 96 -29.53 -52.45 2.85
N PRO A 97 -30.69 -52.16 3.46
CA PRO A 97 -31.29 -50.81 3.39
C PRO A 97 -30.43 -49.75 4.08
N VAL A 98 -29.79 -50.09 5.20
CA VAL A 98 -28.99 -49.16 6.01
C VAL A 98 -27.62 -48.92 5.37
N ILE A 99 -26.96 -49.99 4.93
CA ILE A 99 -25.72 -49.96 4.16
C ILE A 99 -25.98 -49.23 2.84
N GLY A 100 -27.06 -49.54 2.13
CA GLY A 100 -27.44 -48.87 0.90
C GLY A 100 -27.74 -47.38 1.07
N LYS A 101 -28.35 -46.97 2.20
CA LYS A 101 -28.57 -45.55 2.54
C LYS A 101 -27.26 -44.86 2.92
N THR A 102 -26.40 -45.54 3.67
CA THR A 102 -25.11 -45.01 4.13
C THR A 102 -24.12 -44.87 2.97
N ILE A 103 -24.03 -45.88 2.09
CA ILE A 103 -23.23 -45.85 0.87
C ILE A 103 -23.74 -44.75 -0.06
N ARG A 104 -25.06 -44.67 -0.32
CA ARG A 104 -25.62 -43.60 -1.16
C ARG A 104 -25.32 -42.22 -0.59
N LYS A 105 -25.45 -42.04 0.72
CA LYS A 105 -25.11 -40.78 1.39
C LYS A 105 -23.62 -40.48 1.25
N ALA A 106 -22.74 -41.42 1.57
CA ALA A 106 -21.29 -41.25 1.49
C ALA A 106 -20.81 -40.98 0.06
N VAL A 107 -21.36 -41.67 -0.93
CA VAL A 107 -21.07 -41.46 -2.36
C VAL A 107 -21.60 -40.10 -2.82
N SER A 108 -22.84 -39.74 -2.51
CA SER A 108 -23.38 -38.42 -2.85
C SER A 108 -22.62 -37.28 -2.19
N GLU A 109 -22.20 -37.44 -0.93
CA GLU A 109 -21.44 -36.43 -0.19
C GLU A 109 -20.00 -36.31 -0.73
N SER A 110 -19.37 -37.43 -1.08
CA SER A 110 -18.07 -37.45 -1.76
C SER A 110 -18.15 -36.83 -3.15
N MET A 111 -19.17 -37.15 -3.95
CA MET A 111 -19.37 -36.55 -5.28
C MET A 111 -19.68 -35.07 -5.20
N LYS A 112 -20.49 -34.64 -4.22
CA LYS A 112 -20.74 -33.22 -3.97
C LYS A 112 -19.45 -32.48 -3.62
N GLN A 113 -18.65 -33.04 -2.70
CA GLN A 113 -17.33 -32.48 -2.37
C GLN A 113 -16.39 -32.44 -3.57
N LEU A 114 -16.42 -33.46 -4.44
CA LEU A 114 -15.61 -33.52 -5.65
C LEU A 114 -16.04 -32.45 -6.65
N VAL A 115 -17.35 -32.28 -6.89
CA VAL A 115 -17.92 -31.24 -7.75
C VAL A 115 -17.59 -29.85 -7.21
N ASP A 116 -17.74 -29.62 -5.91
CA ASP A 116 -17.43 -28.33 -5.28
C ASP A 116 -15.93 -28.00 -5.39
N LYS A 117 -15.04 -28.97 -5.15
CA LYS A 117 -13.58 -28.82 -5.33
C LYS A 117 -13.20 -28.56 -6.79
N VAL A 118 -13.85 -29.24 -7.75
CA VAL A 118 -13.63 -29.03 -9.18
C VAL A 118 -14.09 -27.63 -9.60
N ASN A 119 -15.27 -27.20 -9.18
CA ASN A 119 -15.81 -25.87 -9.49
C ASN A 119 -14.91 -24.75 -8.93
N GLN A 120 -14.47 -24.85 -7.67
CA GLN A 120 -13.57 -23.86 -7.07
C GLN A 120 -12.23 -23.77 -7.82
N ARG A 121 -11.66 -24.90 -8.27
CA ARG A 121 -10.42 -24.92 -9.07
C ARG A 121 -10.61 -24.42 -10.49
N ILE A 122 -11.76 -24.70 -11.11
CA ILE A 122 -12.14 -24.15 -12.41
C ILE A 122 -12.23 -22.62 -12.31
N ASP A 123 -12.96 -22.09 -11.34
CA ASP A 123 -13.13 -20.64 -11.16
C ASP A 123 -11.81 -19.92 -10.84
N ALA A 124 -10.94 -20.53 -10.03
CA ALA A 124 -9.61 -19.99 -9.73
C ALA A 124 -8.70 -19.94 -10.97
N THR A 125 -8.88 -20.89 -11.91
CA THR A 125 -8.07 -20.96 -13.14
C THR A 125 -8.59 -20.03 -14.25
N LEU A 126 -9.90 -19.72 -14.25
CA LEU A 126 -10.56 -18.92 -15.28
C LEU A 126 -10.35 -17.41 -15.12
N LYS A 127 -10.03 -16.89 -13.92
CA LYS A 127 -10.00 -15.44 -13.64
C LYS A 127 -8.82 -14.63 -14.23
N GLY A 128 -7.91 -15.22 -15.02
CA GLY A 128 -6.88 -14.41 -15.70
C GLY A 128 -5.89 -15.11 -16.65
N GLY A 129 -5.93 -16.44 -16.80
CA GLY A 129 -4.89 -17.19 -17.54
C GLY A 129 -5.32 -17.84 -18.86
N LEU A 130 -6.59 -17.72 -19.27
CA LEU A 130 -7.17 -18.47 -20.39
C LEU A 130 -6.46 -18.25 -21.72
N LEU A 131 -6.06 -17.02 -22.03
CA LEU A 131 -5.44 -16.71 -23.33
C LEU A 131 -4.02 -17.29 -23.42
N LEU A 132 -3.21 -17.09 -22.37
CA LEU A 132 -1.84 -17.63 -22.27
C LEU A 132 -1.85 -19.17 -22.25
N LYS A 133 -2.80 -19.78 -21.53
CA LYS A 133 -2.96 -21.25 -21.49
C LYS A 133 -3.46 -21.82 -22.82
N LYS A 134 -4.34 -21.11 -23.55
CA LYS A 134 -4.75 -21.48 -24.92
C LYS A 134 -3.58 -21.45 -25.90
N ILE A 135 -2.77 -20.38 -25.85
CA ILE A 135 -1.57 -20.24 -26.68
C ILE A 135 -0.57 -21.35 -26.35
N LYS A 136 -0.30 -21.60 -25.05
CA LYS A 136 0.62 -22.65 -24.60
C LYS A 136 0.14 -24.06 -24.96
N ALA A 137 -1.17 -24.33 -24.86
CA ALA A 137 -1.78 -25.59 -25.26
C ALA A 137 -1.67 -25.83 -26.78
N GLN A 138 -1.90 -24.80 -27.60
CA GLN A 138 -1.79 -24.89 -29.05
C GLN A 138 -0.33 -25.00 -29.53
N VAL A 139 0.62 -24.35 -28.86
CA VAL A 139 2.07 -24.51 -29.13
C VAL A 139 2.55 -25.92 -28.74
N ALA A 140 2.00 -26.50 -27.67
CA ALA A 140 2.31 -27.85 -27.22
C ALA A 140 1.50 -28.96 -27.92
N GLY A 141 0.60 -28.62 -28.85
CA GLY A 141 -0.19 -29.59 -29.61
C GLY A 141 -1.24 -30.38 -28.81
N VAL A 142 -1.63 -29.89 -27.62
CA VAL A 142 -2.59 -30.54 -26.70
C VAL A 142 -3.84 -29.69 -26.51
N SER A 143 -4.96 -30.28 -26.09
CA SER A 143 -6.18 -29.50 -25.89
C SER A 143 -6.09 -28.61 -24.64
N SER A 144 -6.73 -27.42 -24.66
CA SER A 144 -6.71 -26.51 -23.49
C SER A 144 -7.41 -27.12 -22.27
N ALA A 145 -8.40 -27.99 -22.49
CA ALA A 145 -9.05 -28.76 -21.44
C ALA A 145 -8.08 -29.80 -20.85
N GLU A 146 -7.32 -30.50 -21.67
CA GLU A 146 -6.32 -31.47 -21.24
C GLU A 146 -5.18 -30.84 -20.42
N LEU A 147 -4.74 -29.63 -20.75
CA LEU A 147 -3.72 -28.91 -19.97
C LEU A 147 -4.25 -28.45 -18.61
N VAL A 148 -5.51 -28.00 -18.53
CA VAL A 148 -6.17 -27.60 -17.28
C VAL A 148 -6.54 -28.82 -16.41
N ILE A 149 -6.99 -29.91 -17.03
CA ILE A 149 -7.31 -31.19 -16.37
C ILE A 149 -6.04 -31.87 -15.84
N ARG A 150 -4.93 -31.84 -16.59
CA ARG A 150 -3.63 -32.37 -16.16
C ARG A 150 -3.12 -31.68 -14.89
N ASP A 151 -3.20 -30.35 -14.83
CA ASP A 151 -2.70 -29.59 -13.68
C ASP A 151 -3.64 -29.73 -12.45
N ALA A 152 -4.94 -29.99 -12.65
CA ALA A 152 -5.92 -30.10 -11.56
C ALA A 152 -6.11 -31.51 -10.97
N ILE A 153 -5.75 -32.57 -11.72
CA ILE A 153 -6.06 -33.98 -11.37
C ILE A 153 -4.80 -34.84 -11.16
N SER A 154 -3.60 -34.38 -11.55
CA SER A 154 -2.39 -35.19 -11.35
C SER A 154 -1.98 -35.25 -9.87
N PHE A 155 -1.92 -36.46 -9.33
CA PHE A 155 -1.24 -36.76 -8.06
C PHE A 155 0.26 -36.51 -8.21
N ARG A 156 0.85 -35.76 -7.29
CA ARG A 156 2.28 -35.47 -7.24
C ARG A 156 2.77 -35.50 -5.81
N ILE A 157 3.90 -36.15 -5.56
CA ILE A 157 4.64 -35.99 -4.31
C ILE A 157 5.52 -34.75 -4.47
N GLU A 158 5.33 -33.77 -3.61
CA GLU A 158 6.13 -32.53 -3.60
C GLU A 158 7.35 -32.70 -2.70
N GLN A 159 7.17 -33.28 -1.51
CA GLN A 159 8.24 -33.41 -0.51
C GLN A 159 8.09 -34.70 0.30
N ILE A 160 9.20 -35.24 0.78
CA ILE A 160 9.26 -36.40 1.67
C ILE A 160 10.15 -36.06 2.85
N PHE A 161 9.62 -36.20 4.06
CA PHE A 161 10.34 -35.99 5.33
C PHE A 161 10.49 -37.30 6.08
N LEU A 162 11.68 -37.54 6.61
CA LEU A 162 11.96 -38.61 7.55
C LEU A 162 12.29 -37.98 8.91
N ILE A 163 11.46 -38.26 9.92
CA ILE A 163 11.54 -37.60 11.23
C ILE A 163 11.73 -38.68 12.30
N HIS A 164 12.65 -38.47 13.24
CA HIS A 164 12.89 -39.41 14.33
C HIS A 164 11.72 -39.42 15.32
N LYS A 165 11.23 -40.60 15.70
CA LYS A 165 9.96 -40.75 16.43
C LYS A 165 10.00 -40.23 17.85
N SER A 166 11.10 -40.43 18.57
CA SER A 166 11.21 -40.07 19.98
C SER A 166 11.71 -38.65 20.20
N SER A 167 12.58 -38.13 19.33
CA SER A 167 13.13 -36.78 19.46
C SER A 167 12.41 -35.72 18.61
N GLY A 168 11.68 -36.12 17.57
CA GLY A 168 11.06 -35.17 16.62
C GLY A 168 12.06 -34.47 15.69
N LEU A 169 13.33 -34.90 15.70
CA LEU A 169 14.38 -34.33 14.85
C LEU A 169 14.19 -34.77 13.39
N LEU A 170 14.39 -33.84 12.46
CA LEU A 170 14.44 -34.13 11.03
C LEU A 170 15.71 -34.92 10.71
N ILE A 171 15.55 -36.13 10.19
CA ILE A 171 16.65 -37.01 9.78
C ILE A 171 17.05 -36.73 8.34
N ALA A 172 16.06 -36.61 7.44
CA ALA A 172 16.29 -36.35 6.03
C ALA A 172 15.06 -35.76 5.35
N HIS A 173 15.28 -34.96 4.32
CA HIS A 173 14.25 -34.35 3.49
C HIS A 173 14.65 -34.46 2.00
N VAL A 174 13.66 -34.65 1.12
CA VAL A 174 13.81 -34.55 -0.33
C VAL A 174 12.62 -33.80 -0.94
N SER A 175 12.90 -32.86 -1.84
CA SER A 175 11.93 -32.05 -2.59
C SER A 175 11.90 -32.42 -4.08
N ALA A 176 10.75 -32.25 -4.73
CA ALA A 176 10.55 -32.44 -6.17
C ALA A 176 11.14 -31.30 -7.03
N SER A 177 11.23 -30.07 -6.49
CA SER A 177 11.82 -28.90 -7.15
C SER A 177 13.04 -28.39 -6.39
N GLU A 178 14.13 -28.10 -7.11
CA GLU A 178 15.36 -27.49 -6.57
C GLU A 178 15.25 -25.96 -6.40
N GLU A 179 14.29 -25.34 -7.11
CA GLU A 179 13.96 -23.91 -7.02
C GLU A 179 12.61 -23.77 -6.31
N GLU A 180 12.56 -22.95 -5.25
CA GLU A 180 11.41 -22.68 -4.35
C GLU A 180 11.04 -23.78 -3.33
N SER A 181 11.84 -23.92 -2.26
CA SER A 181 11.31 -24.42 -0.98
C SER A 181 10.50 -23.29 -0.31
N THR A 182 9.20 -23.24 -0.59
CA THR A 182 8.30 -22.28 0.06
C THR A 182 7.99 -22.63 1.52
N VAL A 183 8.45 -23.79 2.00
CA VAL A 183 8.18 -24.28 3.35
C VAL A 183 9.48 -24.62 4.06
N ASP A 184 9.62 -24.06 5.26
CA ASP A 184 10.77 -24.24 6.15
C ASP A 184 10.77 -25.66 6.73
N GLU A 185 11.86 -26.39 6.46
CA GLU A 185 12.02 -27.81 6.76
C GLU A 185 11.97 -28.10 8.27
N GLU A 186 12.51 -27.19 9.09
CA GLU A 186 12.53 -27.32 10.55
C GLU A 186 11.16 -27.00 11.15
N LEU A 187 10.42 -26.04 10.57
CA LEU A 187 9.07 -25.68 11.01
C LEU A 187 8.07 -26.83 10.79
N ILE A 188 8.14 -27.57 9.68
CA ILE A 188 7.28 -28.75 9.47
C ILE A 188 7.59 -29.83 10.50
N SER A 189 8.87 -30.14 10.74
CA SER A 189 9.25 -31.18 11.71
C SER A 189 8.77 -30.82 13.13
N GLY A 190 8.93 -29.56 13.53
CA GLY A 190 8.43 -29.03 14.79
C GLY A 190 6.89 -29.07 14.88
N MET A 191 6.21 -28.64 13.82
CA MET A 191 4.74 -28.66 13.74
C MET A 191 4.18 -30.08 13.85
N LEU A 192 4.69 -31.02 13.07
CA LEU A 192 4.20 -32.41 13.08
C LEU A 192 4.42 -33.08 14.44
N THR A 193 5.58 -32.81 15.07
CA THR A 193 5.88 -33.29 16.43
C THR A 193 4.90 -32.70 17.45
N ALA A 194 4.63 -31.39 17.36
CA ALA A 194 3.72 -30.69 18.26
C ALA A 194 2.26 -31.13 18.10
N ILE A 195 1.76 -31.23 16.85
CA ILE A 195 0.40 -31.70 16.55
C ILE A 195 0.21 -33.12 17.07
N LYS A 196 1.17 -34.01 16.84
CA LYS A 196 1.06 -35.39 17.30
C LYS A 196 1.14 -35.50 18.82
N HIS A 197 2.03 -34.74 19.48
CA HIS A 197 2.04 -34.65 20.94
C HIS A 197 0.69 -34.20 21.47
N PHE A 198 0.11 -33.14 20.89
CA PHE A 198 -1.22 -32.64 21.24
C PHE A 198 -2.32 -33.68 21.04
N VAL A 199 -2.39 -34.33 19.86
CA VAL A 199 -3.38 -35.37 19.55
C VAL A 199 -3.26 -36.55 20.52
N SER A 200 -2.04 -37.01 20.82
CA SER A 200 -1.81 -38.10 21.77
C SER A 200 -2.22 -37.74 23.21
N GLN A 201 -2.10 -36.47 23.61
CA GLN A 201 -2.55 -35.99 24.91
C GLN A 201 -4.07 -35.80 24.98
N ALA A 202 -4.69 -35.35 23.89
CA ALA A 202 -6.12 -35.07 23.82
C ALA A 202 -6.97 -36.35 23.72
N PHE A 203 -6.50 -37.36 22.98
CA PHE A 203 -7.26 -38.58 22.69
C PHE A 203 -6.67 -39.82 23.39
N LYS A 204 -6.69 -39.82 24.73
CA LYS A 204 -6.08 -40.87 25.60
C LYS A 204 -6.65 -42.29 25.49
N ALA A 205 -7.58 -42.59 24.57
CA ALA A 205 -8.32 -43.87 24.57
C ALA A 205 -8.54 -44.51 23.19
N SER A 206 -7.92 -44.00 22.13
CA SER A 206 -8.12 -44.55 20.78
C SER A 206 -6.78 -44.81 20.12
N ASN A 207 -6.51 -46.07 19.79
CA ASN A 207 -5.35 -46.58 19.05
C ASN A 207 -5.30 -46.11 17.57
N HIS A 208 -5.89 -44.95 17.28
CA HIS A 208 -5.97 -44.38 15.93
C HIS A 208 -4.79 -43.44 15.73
N ASP A 209 -3.90 -43.85 14.83
CA ASP A 209 -2.77 -43.06 14.39
C ASP A 209 -3.21 -41.93 13.45
N LEU A 210 -2.58 -40.76 13.58
CA LEU A 210 -2.81 -39.61 12.70
C LEU A 210 -2.12 -39.89 11.36
N ASN A 211 -2.88 -40.36 10.37
CA ASN A 211 -2.35 -40.81 9.08
C ASN A 211 -2.44 -39.74 7.97
N GLU A 212 -3.28 -38.72 8.14
CA GLU A 212 -3.49 -37.67 7.12
C GLU A 212 -3.70 -36.29 7.78
N ILE A 213 -3.05 -35.27 7.24
CA ILE A 213 -3.22 -33.86 7.63
C ILE A 213 -3.43 -33.02 6.37
N GLN A 214 -4.49 -32.20 6.34
CA GLN A 214 -4.77 -31.33 5.20
C GLN A 214 -4.28 -29.90 5.46
N TYR A 215 -3.48 -29.34 4.53
CA TYR A 215 -2.93 -27.99 4.62
C TYR A 215 -3.02 -27.25 3.28
N GLY A 216 -4.00 -26.35 3.13
CA GLY A 216 -4.19 -25.56 1.92
C GLY A 216 -4.48 -26.43 0.69
N GLN A 217 -3.58 -26.42 -0.29
CA GLN A 217 -3.66 -27.26 -1.50
C GLN A 217 -2.92 -28.59 -1.39
N HIS A 218 -2.20 -28.80 -0.28
CA HIS A 218 -1.41 -29.99 -0.03
C HIS A 218 -2.06 -30.89 1.02
N THR A 219 -1.79 -32.18 0.89
CA THR A 219 -2.12 -33.19 1.89
C THR A 219 -0.81 -33.78 2.39
N ILE A 220 -0.66 -33.94 3.71
CA ILE A 220 0.47 -34.60 4.34
C ILE A 220 0.01 -35.99 4.77
N ILE A 221 0.59 -37.02 4.17
CA ILE A 221 0.33 -38.43 4.50
C ILE A 221 1.45 -38.92 5.41
N LEU A 222 1.08 -39.48 6.55
CA LEU A 222 2.01 -39.95 7.58
C LEU A 222 2.02 -41.47 7.61
N GLU A 223 3.19 -42.06 7.36
CA GLU A 223 3.47 -43.47 7.55
C GLU A 223 4.33 -43.64 8.82
N ILE A 224 3.84 -44.44 9.76
CA ILE A 224 4.44 -44.57 11.10
C ILE A 224 5.24 -45.87 11.20
N ALA A 225 6.52 -45.75 11.53
CA ALA A 225 7.38 -46.89 11.84
C ALA A 225 7.76 -46.92 13.34
N ASN A 226 8.56 -47.91 13.73
CA ASN A 226 8.98 -48.10 15.13
C ASN A 226 9.86 -46.96 15.65
N TYR A 227 10.76 -46.41 14.82
CA TYR A 227 11.75 -45.42 15.24
C TYR A 227 11.66 -44.09 14.49
N TYR A 228 10.80 -43.98 13.47
CA TYR A 228 10.68 -42.78 12.65
C TYR A 228 9.27 -42.62 12.08
N TYR A 229 9.03 -41.43 11.53
CA TYR A 229 7.87 -41.06 10.73
C TYR A 229 8.32 -40.75 9.31
N LEU A 230 7.52 -41.18 8.34
CA LEU A 230 7.70 -40.82 6.94
C LEU A 230 6.51 -39.96 6.53
N ALA A 231 6.74 -38.68 6.28
CA ALA A 231 5.71 -37.72 5.91
C ALA A 231 5.83 -37.38 4.42
N PHE A 232 4.77 -37.62 3.65
CA PHE A 232 4.68 -37.29 2.24
C PHE A 232 3.78 -36.07 2.06
N VAL A 233 4.35 -34.97 1.58
CA VAL A 233 3.57 -33.81 1.15
C VAL A 233 3.17 -34.03 -0.30
N VAL A 234 1.87 -34.14 -0.55
CA VAL A 234 1.33 -34.46 -1.86
C VAL A 234 0.34 -33.41 -2.34
N SER A 235 0.29 -33.21 -3.65
CA SER A 235 -0.67 -32.38 -4.36
C SER A 235 -1.58 -33.27 -5.21
N GLY A 236 -2.89 -33.01 -5.20
CA GLY A 236 -3.86 -33.76 -6.00
C GLY A 236 -4.50 -34.96 -5.28
N PRO A 237 -5.41 -35.70 -5.94
CA PRO A 237 -6.11 -36.83 -5.34
C PRO A 237 -5.15 -38.01 -5.11
N VAL A 238 -5.05 -38.48 -3.87
CA VAL A 238 -4.15 -39.58 -3.48
C VAL A 238 -4.65 -40.91 -4.05
N PRO A 239 -3.87 -41.61 -4.89
CA PRO A 239 -4.24 -42.92 -5.39
C PRO A 239 -4.31 -43.94 -4.24
N PRO A 240 -5.28 -44.87 -4.25
CA PRO A 240 -5.38 -45.90 -3.21
C PRO A 240 -4.16 -46.85 -3.17
N GLU A 241 -3.38 -46.91 -4.25
CA GLU A 241 -2.15 -47.70 -4.32
C GLU A 241 -0.96 -47.04 -3.61
N PHE A 242 -1.01 -45.73 -3.39
CA PHE A 242 0.10 -44.96 -2.82
C PHE A 242 0.46 -45.40 -1.40
N SER A 243 -0.52 -45.76 -0.58
CA SER A 243 -0.25 -46.29 0.78
C SER A 243 0.63 -47.54 0.74
N ARG A 244 0.47 -48.41 -0.28
CA ARG A 244 1.34 -49.59 -0.47
C ARG A 244 2.74 -49.19 -0.91
N GLU A 245 2.90 -48.13 -1.69
CA GLU A 245 4.20 -47.60 -2.08
C GLU A 245 4.95 -46.98 -0.89
N ALA A 246 4.24 -46.19 -0.07
CA ALA A 246 4.76 -45.61 1.16
C ALA A 246 5.25 -46.69 2.14
N GLN A 247 4.44 -47.74 2.34
CA GLN A 247 4.81 -48.87 3.20
C GLN A 247 6.05 -49.61 2.68
N LYS A 248 6.15 -49.89 1.38
CA LYS A 248 7.35 -50.51 0.78
C LYS A 248 8.61 -49.66 0.99
N LEU A 249 8.49 -48.33 0.89
CA LEU A 249 9.62 -47.44 1.18
C LEU A 249 10.02 -47.52 2.66
N SER A 250 9.04 -47.51 3.57
CA SER A 250 9.26 -47.71 5.01
C SER A 250 9.98 -49.04 5.31
N GLU A 251 9.55 -50.14 4.71
CA GLU A 251 10.20 -51.46 4.85
C GLU A 251 11.66 -51.45 4.36
N ARG A 252 11.93 -50.79 3.23
CA ARG A 252 13.29 -50.61 2.70
C ARG A 252 14.17 -49.75 3.61
N ILE A 253 13.64 -48.67 4.15
CA ILE A 253 14.37 -47.82 5.10
C ILE A 253 14.65 -48.60 6.38
N HIS A 254 13.66 -49.32 6.90
CA HIS A 254 13.80 -50.13 8.11
C HIS A 254 14.88 -51.20 7.93
N SER A 255 14.79 -52.02 6.87
CA SER A 255 15.77 -53.10 6.63
C SER A 255 17.22 -52.60 6.57
N ILE A 256 17.47 -51.44 5.96
CA ILE A 256 18.84 -50.91 5.76
C ILE A 256 19.34 -50.14 6.99
N PHE A 257 18.48 -49.35 7.65
CA PHE A 257 18.89 -48.38 8.66
C PHE A 257 18.37 -48.66 10.07
N TYR A 258 17.70 -49.79 10.36
CA TYR A 258 17.04 -50.02 11.66
C TYR A 258 17.96 -49.79 12.87
N LYS A 259 19.21 -50.28 12.83
CA LYS A 259 20.14 -50.18 13.97
C LYS A 259 20.53 -48.73 14.23
N LYS A 260 20.86 -48.00 13.16
CA LYS A 260 21.26 -46.59 13.19
C LYS A 260 20.11 -45.68 13.60
N LEU A 261 18.89 -45.97 13.13
CA LEU A 261 17.68 -45.24 13.50
C LEU A 261 17.25 -45.49 14.96
N ARG A 262 17.55 -46.67 15.51
CA ARG A 262 17.30 -46.99 16.93
C ARG A 262 18.28 -46.27 17.86
N GLU A 263 19.54 -46.16 17.46
CA GLU A 263 20.63 -45.55 18.25
C GLU A 263 20.85 -44.06 17.88
N PHE A 264 19.90 -43.45 17.17
CA PHE A 264 20.03 -42.09 16.66
C PHE A 264 20.17 -41.06 17.79
N ASN A 265 21.31 -40.39 17.82
CA ASN A 265 21.69 -39.38 18.82
C ASN A 265 21.62 -37.94 18.28
N GLY A 266 21.11 -37.76 17.06
CA GLY A 266 21.10 -36.46 16.36
C GLY A 266 22.16 -36.32 15.27
N ASP A 267 23.11 -37.25 15.15
CA ASP A 267 24.09 -37.25 14.06
C ASP A 267 23.54 -37.92 12.79
N VAL A 268 23.24 -37.10 11.78
CA VAL A 268 22.74 -37.55 10.47
C VAL A 268 23.85 -38.11 9.57
N THR A 269 25.12 -37.88 9.89
CA THR A 269 26.25 -38.30 9.04
C THR A 269 26.39 -39.81 8.94
N GLU A 270 25.93 -40.56 9.96
CA GLU A 270 25.94 -42.01 9.94
C GLU A 270 24.87 -42.61 9.00
N LEU A 271 23.91 -41.81 8.52
CA LEU A 271 22.78 -42.22 7.67
C LEU A 271 23.03 -41.93 6.17
N VAL A 272 24.29 -42.03 5.72
CA VAL A 272 24.67 -41.84 4.31
C VAL A 272 23.83 -42.73 3.38
N GLY A 273 23.21 -42.11 2.37
CA GLY A 273 22.42 -42.79 1.34
C GLY A 273 20.91 -42.83 1.59
N ILE A 274 20.44 -42.39 2.76
CA ILE A 274 19.00 -42.36 3.07
C ILE A 274 18.23 -41.39 2.14
N GLN A 275 18.84 -40.24 1.81
CA GLN A 275 18.28 -39.28 0.84
C GLN A 275 18.05 -39.91 -0.54
N ARG A 276 18.93 -40.80 -0.99
CA ARG A 276 18.78 -41.48 -2.29
C ARG A 276 17.59 -42.44 -2.30
N LEU A 277 17.30 -43.09 -1.17
CA LEU A 277 16.10 -43.92 -1.03
C LEU A 277 14.83 -43.08 -1.04
N LEU A 278 14.85 -41.95 -0.32
CA LEU A 278 13.74 -40.99 -0.29
C LEU A 278 13.50 -40.31 -1.64
N ALA A 279 14.54 -40.11 -2.45
CA ALA A 279 14.41 -39.52 -3.79
C ALA A 279 13.84 -40.48 -4.85
N ALA A 280 13.85 -41.80 -4.61
CA ALA A 280 13.43 -42.79 -5.60
C ALA A 280 11.95 -42.66 -6.03
N PRO A 281 10.96 -42.50 -5.13
CA PRO A 281 9.56 -42.30 -5.52
C PRO A 281 9.34 -41.02 -6.31
N LEU A 282 10.03 -39.93 -5.95
CA LEU A 282 9.98 -38.65 -6.65
C LEU A 282 10.49 -38.78 -8.10
N LYS A 283 11.57 -39.53 -8.29
CA LYS A 283 12.14 -39.79 -9.62
C LYS A 283 11.25 -40.71 -10.46
N GLU A 284 10.69 -41.77 -9.87
CA GLU A 284 9.80 -42.70 -10.56
C GLU A 284 8.50 -42.02 -11.03
N GLN A 285 7.94 -41.11 -10.22
CA GLN A 285 6.79 -40.30 -10.63
C GLN A 285 7.12 -39.35 -11.78
N ARG A 286 8.32 -38.77 -11.79
CA ARG A 286 8.77 -37.89 -12.88
C ARG A 286 8.92 -38.63 -14.22
N GLU A 287 9.32 -39.90 -14.17
CA GLU A 287 9.46 -40.76 -15.36
C GLU A 287 8.10 -41.32 -15.87
N LYS A 288 7.11 -41.51 -14.99
CA LYS A 288 5.74 -41.95 -15.37
C LYS A 288 4.87 -40.84 -15.97
N ILE A 289 5.26 -39.56 -15.86
CA ILE A 289 4.57 -38.46 -16.56
C ILE A 289 4.90 -38.57 -18.05
N PRO A 290 3.92 -38.79 -18.95
CA PRO A 290 4.19 -38.82 -20.37
C PRO A 290 4.80 -37.49 -20.80
N GLN A 291 6.04 -37.51 -21.30
CA GLN A 291 6.58 -36.35 -22.01
C GLN A 291 5.76 -36.17 -23.29
N PRO A 292 5.34 -34.94 -23.62
CA PRO A 292 4.51 -34.73 -24.81
C PRO A 292 5.28 -35.17 -26.06
N GLU A 293 4.75 -36.17 -26.76
CA GLU A 293 5.15 -36.42 -28.15
C GLU A 293 4.79 -35.18 -28.97
N ALA A 294 5.80 -34.43 -29.39
CA ALA A 294 5.63 -33.24 -30.19
C ALA A 294 5.05 -33.64 -31.56
N LYS A 295 3.73 -33.47 -31.73
CA LYS A 295 3.13 -33.52 -33.07
C LYS A 295 3.60 -32.29 -33.85
N PRO A 296 4.02 -32.43 -35.13
CA PRO A 296 4.46 -31.30 -35.93
C PRO A 296 3.28 -30.36 -36.21
N THR A 297 3.21 -29.24 -35.48
CA THR A 297 2.20 -28.21 -35.71
C THR A 297 2.63 -27.33 -36.89
N LYS A 298 1.79 -27.27 -37.94
CA LYS A 298 1.99 -26.33 -39.06
C LYS A 298 1.89 -24.87 -38.55
N PRO A 299 2.81 -23.97 -38.92
CA PRO A 299 3.07 -22.71 -38.18
C PRO A 299 2.14 -21.53 -38.52
N TYR A 300 1.01 -21.74 -39.22
CA TYR A 300 0.21 -20.62 -39.73
C TYR A 300 -0.36 -19.69 -38.65
N LEU A 301 -0.64 -20.20 -37.44
CA LEU A 301 -1.23 -19.43 -36.36
C LEU A 301 -0.21 -18.55 -35.60
N SER A 302 1.06 -18.98 -35.49
CA SER A 302 2.12 -18.16 -34.88
C SER A 302 2.48 -16.98 -35.79
N TYR A 303 2.48 -17.18 -37.11
CA TYR A 303 2.59 -16.09 -38.07
C TYR A 303 1.38 -15.14 -38.02
N PHE A 304 0.16 -15.66 -37.88
CA PHE A 304 -1.04 -14.82 -37.74
C PHE A 304 -1.01 -13.95 -36.48
N LEU A 305 -0.59 -14.51 -35.34
CA LEU A 305 -0.42 -13.74 -34.10
C LEU A 305 0.66 -12.66 -34.21
N LEU A 306 1.77 -12.94 -34.90
CA LEU A 306 2.80 -11.94 -35.20
C LEU A 306 2.28 -10.84 -36.14
N ILE A 307 1.51 -11.21 -37.17
CA ILE A 307 0.92 -10.27 -38.14
C ILE A 307 -0.12 -9.35 -37.50
N VAL A 308 -0.82 -9.78 -36.45
CA VAL A 308 -1.80 -8.94 -35.74
C VAL A 308 -1.17 -8.17 -34.57
N ALA A 309 -0.26 -8.79 -33.83
CA ALA A 309 0.37 -8.17 -32.66
C ALA A 309 1.34 -7.05 -33.05
N LEU A 310 2.08 -7.19 -34.15
CA LEU A 310 3.05 -6.19 -34.61
C LEU A 310 2.39 -4.85 -35.00
N PRO A 311 1.34 -4.80 -35.86
CA PRO A 311 0.66 -3.55 -36.18
C PRO A 311 -0.07 -2.97 -34.97
N LEU A 312 -0.58 -3.80 -34.05
CA LEU A 312 -1.19 -3.30 -32.82
C LEU A 312 -0.14 -2.63 -31.90
N ALA A 313 1.03 -3.25 -31.74
CA ALA A 313 2.16 -2.67 -31.01
C ALA A 313 2.64 -1.37 -31.68
N LEU A 314 2.80 -1.38 -33.01
CA LEU A 314 3.16 -0.19 -33.78
C LEU A 314 2.11 0.92 -33.67
N PHE A 315 0.81 0.59 -33.60
CA PHE A 315 -0.25 1.56 -33.36
C PHE A 315 -0.14 2.21 -31.98
N PHE A 316 0.13 1.43 -30.92
CA PHE A 316 0.33 2.00 -29.59
C PHE A 316 1.58 2.87 -29.48
N VAL A 317 2.69 2.44 -30.10
CA VAL A 317 3.93 3.22 -30.18
C VAL A 317 3.70 4.51 -30.99
N GLY A 318 3.07 4.41 -32.16
CA GLY A 318 2.73 5.54 -33.01
C GLY A 318 1.79 6.53 -32.33
N LYS A 319 0.77 6.03 -31.60
CA LYS A 319 -0.12 6.88 -30.79
C LYS A 319 0.63 7.60 -29.68
N ARG A 320 1.59 6.94 -29.01
CA ARG A 320 2.42 7.57 -27.97
C ARG A 320 3.32 8.66 -28.56
N ILE A 321 3.94 8.39 -29.70
CA ILE A 321 4.76 9.36 -30.43
C ILE A 321 3.89 10.54 -30.89
N TYR A 322 2.71 10.29 -31.47
CA TYR A 322 1.77 11.33 -31.90
C TYR A 322 1.36 12.26 -30.75
N HIS A 323 0.98 11.70 -29.60
CA HIS A 323 0.63 12.52 -28.43
C HIS A 323 1.79 13.35 -27.92
N HIS A 324 3.02 12.80 -27.92
CA HIS A 324 4.20 13.56 -27.54
C HIS A 324 4.47 14.74 -28.49
N PHE A 325 4.33 14.54 -29.80
CA PHE A 325 4.47 15.61 -30.78
C PHE A 325 3.34 16.65 -30.70
N ASP A 326 2.09 16.23 -30.47
CA ASP A 326 0.96 17.16 -30.31
C ASP A 326 1.11 18.00 -29.04
N ASP A 327 1.50 17.38 -27.91
CA ASP A 327 1.77 18.10 -26.64
C ASP A 327 2.89 19.13 -26.84
N LYS A 328 4.02 18.76 -27.48
CA LYS A 328 5.10 19.71 -27.82
C LYS A 328 4.66 20.85 -28.75
N LYS A 329 3.77 20.56 -29.71
CA LYS A 329 3.20 21.59 -30.58
C LYS A 329 2.28 22.55 -29.81
N GLN A 330 1.50 22.05 -28.86
CA GLN A 330 0.66 22.89 -28.00
C GLN A 330 1.49 23.74 -27.04
N GLU A 331 2.59 23.18 -26.50
CA GLU A 331 3.54 23.92 -25.65
C GLU A 331 4.13 25.12 -26.40
N GLN A 332 4.59 24.93 -27.64
CA GLN A 332 5.09 26.03 -28.48
C GLN A 332 4.00 27.06 -28.82
N ALA A 333 2.77 26.62 -29.09
CA ALA A 333 1.66 27.51 -29.35
C ALA A 333 1.25 28.33 -28.11
N ALA A 334 1.32 27.73 -26.91
CA ALA A 334 1.09 28.41 -25.64
C ALA A 334 2.17 29.45 -25.39
N LEU A 335 3.44 29.11 -25.60
CA LEU A 335 4.55 30.05 -25.48
C LEU A 335 4.41 31.23 -26.46
N LEU A 336 4.04 30.97 -27.72
CA LEU A 336 3.81 32.03 -28.71
C LEU A 336 2.66 32.95 -28.29
N GLN A 337 1.57 32.44 -27.72
CA GLN A 337 0.48 33.28 -27.22
C GLN A 337 0.91 34.14 -26.02
N LEU A 338 1.78 33.61 -25.14
CA LEU A 338 2.33 34.40 -24.05
C LEU A 338 3.28 35.50 -24.56
N ASP A 339 4.05 35.22 -25.61
CA ASP A 339 4.95 36.19 -26.25
C ASP A 339 4.19 37.30 -26.99
N THR A 340 2.96 37.03 -27.44
CA THR A 340 2.09 38.08 -28.04
C THR A 340 1.51 39.05 -27.03
N ASP A 341 1.51 38.73 -25.73
CA ASP A 341 1.05 39.64 -24.68
C ASP A 341 2.21 40.57 -24.24
N PRO A 342 2.04 41.91 -24.33
CA PRO A 342 3.10 42.87 -23.99
C PRO A 342 3.62 42.77 -22.56
N VAL A 343 2.79 42.28 -21.63
CA VAL A 343 3.15 42.16 -20.20
C VAL A 343 3.77 40.79 -19.92
N LEU A 344 3.18 39.71 -20.45
CA LEU A 344 3.65 38.34 -20.17
C LEU A 344 4.94 37.98 -20.91
N SER A 345 5.20 38.58 -22.07
CA SER A 345 6.44 38.40 -22.84
C SER A 345 7.69 38.78 -22.04
N SER A 346 7.64 39.86 -21.26
CA SER A 346 8.75 40.31 -20.40
C SER A 346 9.04 39.36 -19.22
N LEU A 347 8.05 38.55 -18.83
CA LEU A 347 8.10 37.61 -17.71
C LEU A 347 8.22 36.15 -18.18
N ARG A 348 8.43 35.93 -19.49
CA ARG A 348 8.49 34.60 -20.08
C ARG A 348 9.60 33.72 -19.51
N GLN A 349 10.70 34.30 -19.06
CA GLN A 349 11.81 33.53 -18.46
C GLN A 349 11.55 33.12 -17.00
N SER A 350 10.58 33.74 -16.31
CA SER A 350 10.27 33.43 -14.91
C SER A 350 9.15 32.40 -14.75
N VAL A 351 8.55 31.92 -15.86
CA VAL A 351 7.45 30.95 -15.86
C VAL A 351 7.71 29.83 -16.86
N GLU A 352 7.83 28.61 -16.36
CA GLU A 352 7.91 27.38 -17.14
C GLU A 352 6.50 26.91 -17.53
N VAL A 353 6.36 26.50 -18.80
CA VAL A 353 5.11 26.03 -19.39
C VAL A 353 5.32 24.59 -19.87
N ASP A 354 4.58 23.65 -19.28
CA ASP A 354 4.59 22.24 -19.68
C ASP A 354 3.18 21.81 -20.09
N VAL A 355 3.05 21.02 -21.15
CA VAL A 355 1.76 20.53 -21.64
C VAL A 355 1.74 19.01 -21.61
N LYS A 356 0.80 18.45 -20.84
CA LYS A 356 0.60 16.99 -20.77
C LYS A 356 -0.88 16.67 -20.91
N LYS A 357 -1.22 15.81 -21.86
CA LYS A 357 -2.61 15.33 -22.05
C LYS A 357 -3.60 16.50 -22.15
N ARG A 358 -3.26 17.57 -22.90
CA ARG A 358 -4.08 18.78 -23.05
C ARG A 358 -4.32 19.60 -21.77
N THR A 359 -3.47 19.43 -20.75
CA THR A 359 -3.44 20.27 -19.55
C THR A 359 -2.16 21.08 -19.57
N ILE A 360 -2.26 22.41 -19.39
CA ILE A 360 -1.10 23.29 -19.25
C ILE A 360 -0.74 23.38 -17.77
N PHE A 361 0.53 23.17 -17.45
CA PHE A 361 1.11 23.36 -16.13
C PHE A 361 2.00 24.60 -16.18
N LEU A 362 1.69 25.57 -15.33
CA LEU A 362 2.46 26.80 -15.19
C LEU A 362 3.17 26.80 -13.84
N GLN A 363 4.48 26.94 -13.84
CA GLN A 363 5.30 27.02 -12.63
C GLN A 363 6.27 28.19 -12.76
N GLY A 364 6.39 29.00 -11.71
CA GLY A 364 7.26 30.17 -11.79
C GLY A 364 6.94 31.22 -10.76
N GLU A 365 7.47 32.41 -10.99
CA GLU A 365 7.26 33.59 -10.15
C GLU A 365 6.70 34.76 -10.97
N ALA A 366 5.74 35.47 -10.39
CA ALA A 366 5.13 36.64 -11.01
C ALA A 366 5.06 37.84 -10.04
N PRO A 367 5.20 39.08 -10.56
CA PRO A 367 5.30 40.29 -9.76
C PRO A 367 3.95 40.84 -9.26
N SER A 368 2.81 40.31 -9.73
CA SER A 368 1.47 40.72 -9.29
C SER A 368 0.43 39.61 -9.42
N ILE A 369 -0.62 39.68 -8.60
CA ILE A 369 -1.79 38.77 -8.69
C ILE A 369 -2.50 38.95 -10.05
N GLN A 370 -2.53 40.17 -10.58
CA GLN A 370 -3.13 40.46 -11.89
C GLN A 370 -2.37 39.74 -13.02
N THR A 371 -1.04 39.68 -12.92
CA THR A 371 -0.20 38.94 -13.86
C THR A 371 -0.53 37.44 -13.82
N VAL A 372 -0.67 36.86 -12.62
CA VAL A 372 -1.06 35.45 -12.44
C VAL A 372 -2.42 35.16 -13.10
N ALA A 373 -3.43 36.02 -12.89
CA ALA A 373 -4.75 35.87 -13.50
C ALA A 373 -4.74 36.04 -15.03
N ARG A 374 -3.80 36.83 -15.55
CA ARG A 374 -3.64 37.07 -16.99
C ARG A 374 -3.11 35.83 -17.71
N TYR A 375 -2.23 35.05 -17.09
CA TYR A 375 -1.81 33.73 -17.61
C TYR A 375 -3.01 32.80 -17.82
N ASP A 376 -3.90 32.69 -16.84
CA ASP A 376 -5.10 31.84 -16.94
C ASP A 376 -6.06 32.31 -18.04
N THR A 377 -6.20 33.63 -18.19
CA THR A 377 -7.09 34.23 -19.19
C THR A 377 -6.59 34.03 -20.62
N VAL A 378 -5.28 34.14 -20.86
CA VAL A 378 -4.66 33.97 -22.19
C VAL A 378 -4.67 32.49 -22.57
N LEU A 379 -4.20 31.62 -21.68
CA LEU A 379 -4.03 30.20 -21.96
C LEU A 379 -5.34 29.41 -21.89
N GLY A 380 -6.32 29.87 -21.13
CA GLY A 380 -7.66 29.28 -21.06
C GLY A 380 -8.47 29.41 -22.36
N LYS A 381 -8.07 30.30 -23.28
CA LYS A 381 -8.74 30.51 -24.58
C LYS A 381 -8.20 29.62 -25.70
N MET A 382 -7.23 28.74 -25.42
CA MET A 382 -6.63 27.88 -26.43
C MET A 382 -7.59 26.75 -26.87
N PRO A 383 -7.89 26.58 -28.17
CA PRO A 383 -8.93 25.68 -28.68
C PRO A 383 -8.68 24.16 -28.50
N LYS A 384 -7.56 23.76 -27.88
CA LYS A 384 -7.17 22.36 -27.64
C LYS A 384 -6.80 22.04 -26.19
N ILE A 385 -6.90 23.00 -25.29
CA ILE A 385 -6.55 22.85 -23.88
C ILE A 385 -7.83 22.64 -23.06
N LYS A 386 -7.83 21.66 -22.16
CA LYS A 386 -8.98 21.36 -21.29
C LYS A 386 -8.91 22.11 -19.97
N THR A 387 -7.71 22.24 -19.41
CA THR A 387 -7.51 22.81 -18.07
C THR A 387 -6.15 23.49 -18.01
N VAL A 388 -6.07 24.59 -17.29
CA VAL A 388 -4.82 25.27 -16.94
C VAL A 388 -4.61 25.08 -15.43
N GLN A 389 -3.45 24.54 -15.05
CA GLN A 389 -3.03 24.41 -13.66
C GLN A 389 -1.95 25.45 -13.36
N ASN A 390 -2.38 26.53 -12.72
CA ASN A 390 -1.51 27.65 -12.37
C ASN A 390 -0.90 27.43 -10.97
N ARG A 391 0.43 27.31 -10.92
CA ARG A 391 1.22 27.21 -9.67
C ARG A 391 2.26 28.34 -9.57
N ILE A 392 2.00 29.46 -10.24
CA ILE A 392 2.87 30.62 -10.19
C ILE A 392 2.80 31.25 -8.79
N ARG A 393 3.96 31.47 -8.17
CA ARG A 393 4.07 32.13 -6.86
C ARG A 393 4.16 33.64 -7.08
N PHE A 394 3.37 34.39 -6.33
CA PHE A 394 3.53 35.84 -6.27
C PHE A 394 4.78 36.17 -5.44
N VAL A 395 5.75 36.85 -6.07
CA VAL A 395 6.99 37.31 -5.42
C VAL A 395 7.17 38.78 -5.73
N ARG A 396 7.12 39.62 -4.70
CA ARG A 396 7.23 41.08 -4.83
C ARG A 396 8.69 41.47 -5.08
N PRO A 397 9.00 42.23 -6.15
CA PRO A 397 10.37 42.64 -6.47
C PRO A 397 10.79 43.84 -5.62
N THR A 398 11.01 43.64 -4.32
CA THR A 398 11.32 44.67 -3.32
C THR A 398 12.48 45.58 -3.73
N ASP A 399 13.54 45.03 -4.33
CA ASP A 399 14.70 45.81 -4.77
C ASP A 399 14.40 46.66 -6.02
N LYS A 400 13.51 46.21 -6.90
CA LYS A 400 13.05 47.01 -8.05
C LYS A 400 12.19 48.16 -7.55
N ILE A 401 11.23 47.87 -6.67
CA ILE A 401 10.36 48.88 -6.06
C ILE A 401 11.21 49.91 -5.32
N ARG A 402 12.20 49.48 -4.53
CA ARG A 402 13.09 50.40 -3.81
C ARG A 402 13.87 51.32 -4.76
N ARG A 403 14.44 50.77 -5.84
CA ARG A 403 15.12 51.58 -6.87
C ARG A 403 14.17 52.56 -7.57
N ASP A 404 12.97 52.13 -7.91
CA ASP A 404 11.97 52.98 -8.59
C ASP A 404 11.48 54.10 -7.64
N ILE A 405 11.30 53.80 -6.35
CA ILE A 405 11.03 54.80 -5.31
C ILE A 405 12.19 55.77 -5.25
N ASP A 406 13.43 55.29 -5.10
CA ASP A 406 14.61 56.15 -5.00
C ASP A 406 14.70 57.08 -6.22
N GLN A 407 14.58 56.55 -7.44
CA GLN A 407 14.62 57.33 -8.67
C GLN A 407 13.52 58.39 -8.75
N ARG A 408 12.27 58.02 -8.47
CA ARG A 408 11.13 58.97 -8.53
C ARG A 408 11.18 60.01 -7.41
N MET A 409 11.84 59.68 -6.31
CA MET A 409 12.00 60.58 -5.16
C MET A 409 13.23 61.48 -5.25
N ILE A 410 14.17 61.26 -6.19
CA ILE A 410 15.37 62.12 -6.40
C ILE A 410 14.97 63.60 -6.53
N ARG A 411 13.90 63.92 -7.26
CA ARG A 411 13.43 65.29 -7.43
C ARG A 411 13.01 65.97 -6.12
N PHE A 412 12.58 65.20 -5.12
CA PHE A 412 12.18 65.70 -3.78
C PHE A 412 13.31 65.63 -2.75
N ARG A 413 14.41 64.91 -3.04
CA ARG A 413 15.58 64.74 -2.14
C ARG A 413 16.33 66.05 -1.87
N GLN A 414 16.18 67.07 -2.71
CA GLN A 414 16.88 68.36 -2.60
C GLN A 414 16.24 69.35 -1.60
N VAL A 415 15.17 68.96 -0.89
CA VAL A 415 14.40 69.81 0.05
C VAL A 415 14.66 69.36 1.48
N ASN A 416 15.85 69.59 2.01
CA ASN A 416 16.30 68.88 3.21
C ASN A 416 15.36 69.04 4.43
N GLU A 417 15.24 67.94 5.18
CA GLU A 417 14.29 67.57 6.26
C GLU A 417 12.95 66.93 5.87
N LEU A 418 12.62 66.81 4.59
CA LEU A 418 11.56 65.90 4.15
C LEU A 418 12.18 64.57 3.72
N PHE A 419 12.52 63.73 4.71
CA PHE A 419 12.86 62.33 4.45
C PHE A 419 11.62 61.48 4.74
N PRO A 420 10.64 61.40 3.82
CA PRO A 420 9.66 60.33 3.93
C PRO A 420 10.43 59.02 3.88
N GLN A 421 10.47 58.31 5.01
CA GLN A 421 10.98 56.96 5.07
C GLN A 421 9.97 56.06 4.36
N PHE A 422 10.48 55.23 3.45
CA PHE A 422 9.70 54.26 2.71
C PHE A 422 9.97 52.88 3.29
N VAL A 423 8.99 52.33 4.00
CA VAL A 423 9.06 50.96 4.51
C VAL A 423 8.24 50.08 3.56
N ILE A 424 8.92 49.12 2.92
CA ILE A 424 8.24 48.15 2.05
C ILE A 424 7.89 46.95 2.91
N GLU A 425 6.60 46.81 3.22
CA GLU A 425 6.04 45.67 3.93
C GLU A 425 5.41 44.67 2.95
N LYS A 426 5.02 43.49 3.45
CA LYS A 426 4.61 42.31 2.65
C LYS A 426 3.57 42.65 1.56
N ASP A 427 2.61 43.52 1.85
CA ASP A 427 1.50 43.91 0.97
C ASP A 427 1.39 45.42 0.73
N GLN A 428 2.16 46.26 1.42
CA GLN A 428 2.02 47.71 1.36
C GLN A 428 3.34 48.48 1.41
N VAL A 429 3.33 49.71 0.90
CA VAL A 429 4.41 50.70 1.10
C VAL A 429 3.94 51.71 2.13
N VAL A 430 4.65 51.81 3.25
CA VAL A 430 4.40 52.80 4.29
C VAL A 430 5.30 54.01 4.05
N ILE A 431 4.69 55.19 4.02
CA ILE A 431 5.35 56.48 3.82
C ILE A 431 5.26 57.26 5.13
N GLU A 432 6.40 57.52 5.78
CA GLU A 432 6.46 58.18 7.08
C GLU A 432 7.36 59.41 7.04
N GLY A 433 6.91 60.58 7.49
CA GLY A 433 7.74 61.79 7.51
C GLY A 433 6.92 63.05 7.69
N ILE A 434 7.58 64.20 7.76
CA ILE A 434 6.91 65.51 7.76
C ILE A 434 6.77 65.97 6.30
N VAL A 435 5.70 66.70 5.97
CA VAL A 435 5.44 67.31 4.67
C VAL A 435 4.84 68.72 4.85
N PRO A 436 5.32 69.76 4.13
CA PRO A 436 4.85 71.13 4.30
C PRO A 436 3.39 71.35 3.92
N THR A 437 2.85 70.60 2.95
CA THR A 437 1.46 70.80 2.50
C THR A 437 0.73 69.52 2.11
N LEU A 438 -0.60 69.61 2.16
CA LEU A 438 -1.49 68.52 1.74
C LEU A 438 -1.34 68.17 0.26
N GLU A 439 -1.01 69.14 -0.59
CA GLU A 439 -0.75 68.90 -2.01
C GLU A 439 0.46 67.99 -2.21
N LEU A 440 1.58 68.33 -1.59
CA LEU A 440 2.80 67.53 -1.70
C LEU A 440 2.59 66.13 -1.07
N LYS A 441 1.85 66.06 0.05
CA LYS A 441 1.46 64.79 0.69
C LYS A 441 0.65 63.90 -0.27
N ARG A 442 -0.24 64.49 -1.08
CA ARG A 442 -1.03 63.77 -2.10
C ARG A 442 -0.17 63.37 -3.29
N GLU A 443 0.70 64.25 -3.77
CA GLU A 443 1.57 64.02 -4.90
C GLU A 443 2.51 62.84 -4.65
N ILE A 444 3.23 62.83 -3.52
CA ILE A 444 4.13 61.73 -3.13
C ILE A 444 3.34 60.41 -3.07
N ALA A 445 2.17 60.39 -2.43
CA ALA A 445 1.35 59.18 -2.35
C ALA A 445 0.88 58.69 -3.74
N GLN A 446 0.55 59.59 -4.67
CA GLN A 446 0.16 59.22 -6.03
C GLN A 446 1.33 58.63 -6.83
N ILE A 447 2.53 59.20 -6.69
CA ILE A 447 3.73 58.70 -7.38
C ILE A 447 4.05 57.27 -6.96
N ILE A 448 3.98 56.99 -5.65
CA ILE A 448 4.28 55.66 -5.08
C ILE A 448 3.22 54.64 -5.50
N ARG A 449 1.93 55.01 -5.52
CA ARG A 449 0.87 54.14 -6.06
C ARG A 449 1.05 53.82 -7.55
N GLY A 450 1.72 54.69 -8.29
CA GLY A 450 2.01 54.50 -9.71
C GLY A 450 3.25 53.66 -9.99
N ILE A 451 3.85 53.02 -8.97
CA ILE A 451 4.99 52.12 -9.13
C ILE A 451 4.47 50.68 -9.31
N GLU A 452 5.01 49.98 -10.31
CA GLU A 452 4.65 48.60 -10.59
C GLU A 452 5.00 47.69 -9.40
N GLY A 453 4.05 46.90 -8.92
CA GLY A 453 4.22 46.01 -7.76
C GLY A 453 3.84 46.64 -6.41
N VAL A 454 3.35 47.88 -6.40
CA VAL A 454 2.79 48.54 -5.20
C VAL A 454 1.24 48.46 -5.24
N ASP A 455 0.67 47.57 -4.44
CA ASP A 455 -0.79 47.38 -4.37
C ASP A 455 -1.47 48.35 -3.38
N PHE A 456 -0.82 48.59 -2.24
CA PHE A 456 -1.34 49.43 -1.16
C PHE A 456 -0.28 50.43 -0.69
N VAL A 457 -0.73 51.65 -0.36
CA VAL A 457 0.13 52.71 0.16
C VAL A 457 -0.47 53.27 1.45
N ILE A 458 0.23 53.09 2.56
CA ILE A 458 -0.09 53.75 3.83
C ILE A 458 0.65 55.08 3.87
N ASN A 459 -0.10 56.17 3.99
CA ASN A 459 0.47 57.52 4.06
C ASN A 459 0.37 58.07 5.49
N ASN A 460 1.45 57.91 6.25
CA ASN A 460 1.61 58.40 7.61
C ASN A 460 2.34 59.76 7.67
N MET A 461 2.38 60.50 6.57
CA MET A 461 3.05 61.80 6.54
C MET A 461 2.29 62.85 7.37
N VAL A 462 2.99 63.64 8.19
CA VAL A 462 2.43 64.70 9.04
C VAL A 462 2.55 66.06 8.33
N LEU A 463 1.53 66.90 8.41
CA LEU A 463 1.55 68.24 7.81
C LEU A 463 2.20 69.27 8.75
N SER A 464 3.10 70.09 8.22
CA SER A 464 3.58 71.33 8.89
C SER A 464 2.93 72.53 8.22
N GLU A 465 1.80 73.01 8.77
CA GLU A 465 0.96 74.04 8.12
C GLU A 465 1.40 75.51 8.36
N ASP A 466 2.66 75.77 8.67
CA ASP A 466 3.14 77.13 8.92
C ASP A 466 3.39 77.93 7.61
N GLU A 467 3.27 79.26 7.67
CA GLU A 467 3.44 80.14 6.51
C GLU A 467 4.82 79.99 5.84
N PHE A 468 5.84 79.70 6.63
CA PHE A 468 7.19 79.44 6.16
C PHE A 468 7.25 78.19 5.28
N SER A 469 6.61 77.09 5.69
CA SER A 469 6.48 75.86 4.89
C SER A 469 5.78 76.09 3.54
N ARG A 470 4.82 77.02 3.47
CA ARG A 470 4.17 77.41 2.21
C ARG A 470 5.13 78.12 1.25
N GLN A 471 5.96 79.03 1.77
CA GLN A 471 6.97 79.67 0.93
C GLN A 471 8.06 78.69 0.52
N GLN A 472 8.49 77.80 1.42
CA GLN A 472 9.43 76.74 1.11
C GLN A 472 8.95 75.88 -0.07
N GLN A 473 7.66 75.52 -0.11
CA GLN A 473 7.09 74.82 -1.26
C GLN A 473 7.04 75.68 -2.53
N PHE A 474 6.67 76.96 -2.43
CA PHE A 474 6.65 77.85 -3.60
C PHE A 474 8.03 77.90 -4.26
N LEU A 475 9.07 78.16 -3.46
CA LEU A 475 10.45 78.24 -3.91
C LEU A 475 10.94 76.92 -4.51
N TYR A 476 10.56 75.79 -3.91
CA TYR A 476 10.91 74.47 -4.41
C TYR A 476 10.38 74.20 -5.83
N ARG A 477 9.19 74.71 -6.18
CA ARG A 477 8.64 74.55 -7.53
C ARG A 477 9.32 75.46 -8.57
N GLN A 478 10.11 76.43 -8.13
CA GLN A 478 10.82 77.32 -9.03
C GLN A 478 12.12 76.66 -9.49
N ILE A 479 12.23 76.46 -10.80
CA ILE A 479 13.44 75.98 -11.44
C ILE A 479 13.81 77.03 -12.48
N LEU A 480 15.03 77.53 -12.39
CA LEU A 480 15.59 78.44 -13.38
C LEU A 480 16.44 77.65 -14.35
N HIS A 481 16.03 77.57 -15.62
CA HIS A 481 16.77 76.84 -16.64
C HIS A 481 17.83 77.71 -17.31
N PHE A 482 18.93 77.08 -17.71
CA PHE A 482 20.04 77.77 -18.38
C PHE A 482 20.41 77.09 -19.69
N GLU A 483 20.87 77.90 -20.64
CA GLU A 483 21.48 77.41 -21.88
C GLU A 483 22.88 76.82 -21.64
N THR A 484 23.32 75.96 -22.55
CA THR A 484 24.63 75.30 -22.50
C THR A 484 25.76 76.34 -22.41
N THR A 485 26.69 76.17 -21.46
CA THR A 485 27.80 77.10 -21.12
C THR A 485 27.40 78.50 -20.64
N ASN A 486 26.12 78.89 -20.67
CA ASN A 486 25.68 80.23 -20.25
C ASN A 486 25.43 80.27 -18.72
N TRP A 487 25.76 81.40 -18.09
CA TRP A 487 25.48 81.70 -16.68
C TRP A 487 24.60 82.92 -16.46
N GLN A 488 24.13 83.55 -17.54
CA GLN A 488 23.10 84.59 -17.51
C GLN A 488 21.74 83.93 -17.71
N PHE A 489 20.77 84.27 -16.85
CA PHE A 489 19.37 83.88 -17.01
C PHE A 489 18.67 84.84 -18.00
N SER A 490 17.54 84.43 -18.58
CA SER A 490 16.86 85.23 -19.60
C SER A 490 16.07 86.39 -18.99
N GLU A 491 15.74 87.42 -19.77
CA GLU A 491 14.88 88.50 -19.26
C GLU A 491 13.50 87.99 -18.82
N ASN A 492 12.97 86.93 -19.45
CA ASN A 492 11.70 86.32 -19.07
C ASN A 492 11.73 85.69 -17.67
N ASP A 493 12.92 85.30 -17.21
CA ASP A 493 13.13 84.69 -15.88
C ASP A 493 13.13 85.71 -14.74
N THR A 494 13.22 87.00 -15.06
CA THR A 494 13.21 88.09 -14.05
C THR A 494 11.92 88.11 -13.24
N HIS A 495 10.78 87.76 -13.84
CA HIS A 495 9.49 87.68 -13.15
C HIS A 495 9.48 86.61 -12.05
N LEU A 496 10.08 85.44 -12.32
CA LEU A 496 10.21 84.36 -11.33
C LEU A 496 11.09 84.81 -10.15
N LEU A 497 12.21 85.48 -10.44
CA LEU A 497 13.11 85.98 -9.41
C LEU A 497 12.50 87.12 -8.59
N ASP A 498 11.67 87.96 -9.21
CA ASP A 498 10.90 89.00 -8.53
C ASP A 498 9.86 88.40 -7.58
N ASP A 499 9.17 87.33 -8.01
CA ASP A 499 8.24 86.59 -7.17
C ASP A 499 8.94 85.92 -5.98
N VAL A 500 10.10 85.29 -6.22
CA VAL A 500 10.95 84.75 -5.14
C VAL A 500 11.31 85.84 -4.15
N ALA A 501 11.82 86.99 -4.62
CA ALA A 501 12.21 88.08 -3.74
C ALA A 501 11.02 88.65 -2.95
N SER A 502 9.86 88.85 -3.59
CA SER A 502 8.68 89.42 -2.94
C SER A 502 8.13 88.53 -1.82
N ARG A 503 8.23 87.20 -1.97
CA ARG A 503 7.76 86.21 -1.00
C ARG A 503 8.70 86.00 0.16
N LEU A 504 10.00 86.23 -0.02
CA LEU A 504 11.00 86.08 1.04
C LEU A 504 11.11 87.32 1.93
N LYS A 505 10.87 88.52 1.37
CA LYS A 505 10.94 89.79 2.12
C LYS A 505 10.17 89.85 3.44
N PRO A 506 8.98 89.25 3.59
CA PRO A 506 8.24 89.26 4.85
C PRO A 506 8.89 88.44 5.98
N PHE A 507 9.86 87.58 5.68
CA PHE A 507 10.50 86.70 6.67
C PHE A 507 11.83 87.28 7.11
N ALA A 508 12.00 87.50 8.43
CA ALA A 508 13.23 88.05 8.99
C ALA A 508 14.33 86.99 9.21
N ASP A 509 13.95 85.74 9.50
CA ASP A 509 14.89 84.71 9.93
C ASP A 509 14.91 83.53 8.95
N PHE A 510 15.67 83.68 7.86
CA PHE A 510 15.84 82.61 6.87
C PHE A 510 17.23 82.56 6.26
N THR A 511 17.60 81.37 5.78
CA THR A 511 18.74 81.15 4.90
C THR A 511 18.23 80.63 3.57
N LEU A 512 18.45 81.38 2.48
CA LEU A 512 18.20 80.99 1.10
C LEU A 512 19.46 80.35 0.52
N THR A 513 19.41 79.05 0.24
CA THR A 513 20.45 78.33 -0.49
C THR A 513 20.10 78.30 -1.98
N ILE A 514 20.99 78.82 -2.83
CA ILE A 514 20.86 78.82 -4.28
C ILE A 514 21.84 77.78 -4.83
N ARG A 515 21.31 76.71 -5.42
CA ARG A 515 22.12 75.61 -5.94
C ARG A 515 22.14 75.64 -7.46
N GLY A 516 23.33 75.68 -8.05
CA GLY A 516 23.53 75.56 -9.49
C GLY A 516 23.88 74.13 -9.89
N TYR A 517 23.38 73.71 -11.05
CA TYR A 517 23.67 72.41 -11.67
C TYR A 517 24.01 72.58 -13.16
N THR A 518 24.76 71.64 -13.69
CA THR A 518 25.11 71.53 -15.11
C THR A 518 24.68 70.18 -15.69
N ASP A 519 24.77 70.05 -17.00
CA ASP A 519 24.83 68.75 -17.67
C ASP A 519 26.25 68.18 -17.58
N ASP A 520 26.46 67.00 -18.16
CA ASP A 520 27.73 66.28 -18.20
C ASP A 520 28.72 66.80 -19.26
N MET A 521 28.42 67.93 -19.90
CA MET A 521 29.24 68.47 -20.98
C MET A 521 30.36 69.34 -20.41
N GLY A 522 31.61 68.87 -20.56
CA GLY A 522 32.81 69.59 -20.08
C GLY A 522 33.52 68.85 -18.95
N SER A 523 34.58 69.46 -18.41
CA SER A 523 35.29 68.88 -17.27
C SER A 523 34.53 69.10 -15.95
N VAL A 524 34.83 68.26 -14.95
CA VAL A 524 34.24 68.36 -13.60
C VAL A 524 34.46 69.77 -13.02
N ASP A 525 35.71 70.27 -13.07
CA ASP A 525 36.07 71.59 -12.53
C ASP A 525 35.35 72.73 -13.25
N GLU A 526 35.24 72.67 -14.58
CA GLU A 526 34.49 73.66 -15.37
C GLU A 526 33.00 73.66 -15.00
N ASN A 527 32.42 72.48 -14.77
CA ASN A 527 31.02 72.34 -14.40
C ASN A 527 30.72 72.85 -12.98
N HIS A 528 31.60 72.62 -12.01
CA HIS A 528 31.49 73.23 -10.68
C HIS A 528 31.62 74.76 -10.74
N LEU A 529 32.55 75.27 -11.55
CA LEU A 529 32.72 76.71 -11.71
C LEU A 529 31.50 77.34 -12.42
N LEU A 530 30.98 76.71 -13.46
CA LEU A 530 29.82 77.18 -14.23
C LEU A 530 28.55 77.19 -13.37
N SER A 531 28.28 76.11 -12.64
CA SER A 531 27.16 76.04 -11.70
C SER A 531 27.27 77.10 -10.60
N SER A 532 28.46 77.30 -10.03
CA SER A 532 28.71 78.36 -9.04
C SER A 532 28.43 79.76 -9.62
N ARG A 533 28.87 80.02 -10.87
CA ARG A 533 28.60 81.30 -11.55
C ARG A 533 27.11 81.52 -11.78
N ARG A 534 26.36 80.49 -12.19
CA ARG A 534 24.89 80.56 -12.35
C ARG A 534 24.21 80.95 -11.04
N ALA A 535 24.55 80.26 -9.94
CA ALA A 535 24.02 80.56 -8.62
C ALA A 535 24.36 82.00 -8.18
N LYS A 536 25.60 82.44 -8.45
CA LYS A 536 26.06 83.80 -8.16
C LYS A 536 25.30 84.88 -8.94
N THR A 537 25.04 84.70 -10.23
CA THR A 537 24.24 85.67 -11.01
C THR A 537 22.83 85.85 -10.42
N VAL A 538 22.24 84.75 -9.94
CA VAL A 538 20.92 84.77 -9.29
C VAL A 538 20.98 85.43 -7.91
N GLU A 539 22.01 85.15 -7.11
CA GLU A 539 22.30 85.85 -5.85
C GLU A 539 22.39 87.36 -6.05
N GLU A 540 23.23 87.82 -6.99
CA GLU A 540 23.43 89.24 -7.29
C GLU A 540 22.11 89.94 -7.65
N TYR A 541 21.25 89.25 -8.42
CA TYR A 541 19.93 89.77 -8.75
C TYR A 541 18.99 89.86 -7.55
N LEU A 542 18.93 88.82 -6.71
CA LEU A 542 18.06 88.81 -5.53
C LEU A 542 18.50 89.83 -4.48
N ILE A 543 19.81 90.07 -4.34
CA ILE A 543 20.36 91.15 -3.51
C ILE A 543 19.87 92.51 -4.03
N LYS A 544 19.96 92.75 -5.34
CA LYS A 544 19.45 93.98 -5.97
C LYS A 544 17.93 94.16 -5.75
N LYS A 545 17.19 93.06 -5.63
CA LYS A 545 15.75 93.07 -5.32
C LYS A 545 15.44 93.22 -3.84
N GLY A 546 16.45 93.26 -2.96
CA GLY A 546 16.33 93.59 -1.54
C GLY A 546 16.40 92.40 -0.59
N ILE A 547 16.89 91.24 -1.03
CA ILE A 547 17.21 90.13 -0.13
C ILE A 547 18.58 90.41 0.52
N PRO A 548 18.71 90.35 1.86
CA PRO A 548 20.00 90.57 2.52
C PRO A 548 21.04 89.54 2.06
N GLN A 549 22.26 90.00 1.75
CA GLN A 549 23.33 89.12 1.28
C GLN A 549 23.67 88.03 2.27
N ASP A 550 23.64 88.33 3.58
CA ASP A 550 23.94 87.36 4.63
C ASP A 550 22.89 86.24 4.72
N HIS A 551 21.70 86.43 4.17
CA HIS A 551 20.67 85.38 4.09
C HIS A 551 20.92 84.42 2.93
N ILE A 552 21.82 84.71 2.00
CA ILE A 552 22.03 83.90 0.80
C ILE A 552 23.30 83.05 0.94
N VAL A 553 23.18 81.78 0.59
CA VAL A 553 24.30 80.85 0.43
C VAL A 553 24.23 80.29 -0.99
N ILE A 554 25.36 80.26 -1.71
CA ILE A 554 25.43 79.68 -3.05
C ILE A 554 26.22 78.36 -3.02
N GLU A 555 25.77 77.39 -3.80
CA GLU A 555 26.46 76.11 -3.98
C GLU A 555 26.51 75.74 -5.48
N GLY A 556 27.71 75.50 -6.01
CA GLY A 556 27.90 75.00 -7.37
C GLY A 556 28.15 73.49 -7.37
N LEU A 557 27.11 72.73 -7.70
CA LEU A 557 27.13 71.27 -7.57
C LEU A 557 27.55 70.55 -8.87
N GLY A 558 27.90 71.29 -9.91
CA GLY A 558 28.31 70.71 -11.19
C GLY A 558 27.26 69.75 -11.74
N TRP A 559 27.72 68.61 -12.24
CA TRP A 559 26.90 67.56 -12.85
C TRP A 559 26.68 66.36 -11.93
N ASP A 560 27.07 66.47 -10.65
CA ASP A 560 27.06 65.37 -9.67
C ASP A 560 25.64 64.92 -9.28
N PHE A 561 24.63 65.76 -9.54
CA PHE A 561 23.23 65.51 -9.15
C PHE A 561 22.25 65.72 -10.32
N PRO A 562 22.29 64.85 -11.35
CA PRO A 562 21.37 64.93 -12.48
C PRO A 562 19.95 64.51 -12.07
N ILE A 563 18.93 65.19 -12.59
CA ILE A 563 17.51 64.83 -12.41
C ILE A 563 16.96 64.04 -13.59
N ALA A 564 17.67 64.06 -14.71
CA ALA A 564 17.39 63.25 -15.89
C ALA A 564 18.70 62.66 -16.42
N PRO A 565 18.69 61.49 -17.10
CA PRO A 565 19.90 60.94 -17.72
C PRO A 565 20.48 61.91 -18.76
N ASN A 566 21.80 62.11 -18.82
CA ASN A 566 22.40 63.03 -19.82
C ASN A 566 22.45 62.46 -21.26
N ASP A 567 21.57 61.52 -21.60
CA ASP A 567 21.54 60.78 -22.86
C ASP A 567 20.92 61.56 -24.04
N SER A 568 20.14 62.60 -23.76
CA SER A 568 19.44 63.40 -24.76
C SER A 568 19.50 64.89 -24.43
N GLU A 569 19.32 65.75 -25.44
CA GLU A 569 19.36 67.19 -25.24
C GLU A 569 18.23 67.70 -24.35
N ALA A 570 17.05 67.10 -24.49
CA ALA A 570 15.90 67.41 -23.64
C ALA A 570 16.20 67.09 -22.16
N ASN A 571 16.94 66.02 -21.88
CA ASN A 571 17.32 65.67 -20.51
C ASN A 571 18.49 66.53 -20.01
N ARG A 572 19.48 66.86 -20.84
CA ARG A 572 20.55 67.79 -20.49
C ARG A 572 20.02 69.19 -20.15
N GLN A 573 19.02 69.69 -20.89
CA GLN A 573 18.34 70.95 -20.56
C GLN A 573 17.66 70.93 -19.18
N GLN A 574 17.12 69.79 -18.75
CA GLN A 574 16.59 69.64 -17.39
C GLN A 574 17.70 69.68 -16.34
N ASN A 575 18.88 69.14 -16.65
CA ASN A 575 20.01 69.15 -15.74
C ASN A 575 20.65 70.54 -15.57
N ARG A 576 20.66 71.36 -16.63
CA ARG A 576 21.11 72.76 -16.61
C ARG A 576 20.11 73.67 -15.89
N ARG A 577 20.19 73.72 -14.56
CA ARG A 577 19.23 74.43 -13.73
C ARG A 577 19.84 75.11 -12.51
N VAL A 578 19.11 76.08 -11.95
CA VAL A 578 19.28 76.59 -10.59
C VAL A 578 18.02 76.33 -9.79
N THR A 579 18.18 75.90 -8.55
CA THR A 579 17.08 75.66 -7.61
C THR A 579 17.24 76.50 -6.36
N PHE A 580 16.13 76.75 -5.68
CA PHE A 580 16.06 77.55 -4.47
C PHE A 580 15.63 76.69 -3.28
N GLU A 581 16.34 76.80 -2.16
CA GLU A 581 15.96 76.17 -0.90
C GLU A 581 15.97 77.22 0.21
N ILE A 582 14.96 77.20 1.07
CA ILE A 582 14.89 78.08 2.23
C ILE A 582 14.81 77.26 3.51
N THR A 583 15.64 77.61 4.49
CA THR A 583 15.65 77.03 5.84
C THR A 583 15.55 78.12 6.89
N ARG A 584 15.04 77.79 8.07
CA ARG A 584 15.01 78.75 9.19
C ARG A 584 16.44 78.95 9.68
N ARG A 585 16.84 80.20 9.89
CA ARG A 585 18.10 80.49 10.61
C ARG A 585 17.96 79.94 12.04
N ARG A 586 18.92 79.14 12.48
CA ARG A 586 18.99 78.60 13.84
C ARG A 586 19.64 79.59 14.78
#